data_AF-A0A842Q6G6-F1
#
_entry.id   AF-A0A842Q6G6-F1
#
_cell.length_a   1.000
_cell.length_b   1.000
_cell.length_c   1.000
_cell.angle_alpha   90.00
_cell.angle_beta   90.00
_cell.angle_gamma   90.00
#
_symmetry.space_group_name_H-M   'P 1'
#
loop_
_entity.id
_entity.type
_entity.pdbx_description
1 polymer ?
#
loop_
_entity_poly.entity_id
_entity_poly.type
_entity_poly.pdbx_seq_one_letter_code
_entity_poly.pdbx_strand_id
1 'polypeptide(L)'
;MSAKKFIDIESITIAAFLVLLIAMLVDPSEYIYQSTYAQDSSSDSYSAGYDRGYEDGQDRPINEQIRDGESGHNEEYRSGYLDGFLDGCLSVEGHDEDICNSAMDA
;
A
#
# COMPACT_ATOMS: atom_id res chain seq x y z
N MET A 1 49.58 -45.59 -28.58
CA MET A 1 48.77 -44.62 -29.35
C MET A 1 47.46 -44.42 -28.62
N SER A 2 47.22 -43.26 -28.01
CA SER A 2 45.86 -42.78 -27.77
C SER A 2 45.89 -41.28 -27.56
N ALA A 3 45.02 -40.60 -28.31
CA ALA A 3 45.15 -39.21 -28.70
C ALA A 3 44.85 -38.23 -27.56
N LYS A 4 45.64 -37.15 -27.50
CA LYS A 4 45.32 -35.90 -26.81
C LYS A 4 43.92 -35.45 -27.22
N LYS A 5 42.96 -35.47 -26.29
CA LYS A 5 41.75 -34.67 -26.44
C LYS A 5 42.14 -33.22 -26.13
N PHE A 6 42.47 -32.50 -27.19
CA PHE A 6 42.49 -31.04 -27.21
C PHE A 6 41.10 -30.58 -26.78
N ILE A 7 40.97 -30.17 -25.52
CA ILE A 7 39.86 -29.34 -25.09
C ILE A 7 40.23 -27.96 -25.62
N ASP A 8 39.66 -27.61 -26.77
CA ASP A 8 39.90 -26.33 -27.45
C ASP A 8 39.59 -25.18 -26.48
N ILE A 9 40.65 -24.46 -26.11
CA ILE A 9 40.62 -23.30 -25.20
C ILE A 9 39.65 -22.23 -25.73
N GLU A 10 39.47 -22.17 -27.05
CA GLU A 10 38.50 -21.32 -27.78
C GLU A 10 37.04 -21.60 -27.36
N SER A 11 36.69 -22.85 -27.04
CA SER A 11 35.32 -23.19 -26.60
C SER A 11 35.06 -22.76 -25.16
N ILE A 12 36.11 -22.73 -24.32
CA ILE A 12 36.01 -22.28 -22.92
C ILE A 12 35.82 -20.76 -22.86
N THR A 13 36.51 -20.00 -23.71
CA THR A 13 36.32 -18.55 -23.80
C THR A 13 34.92 -18.17 -24.29
N ILE A 14 34.38 -18.89 -25.28
CA ILE A 14 33.01 -18.65 -25.77
C ILE A 14 31.97 -18.98 -24.70
N ALA A 15 32.13 -20.12 -24.01
CA ALA A 15 31.23 -20.50 -22.92
C ALA A 15 31.28 -19.50 -21.74
N ALA A 16 32.47 -19.00 -21.39
CA ALA A 16 32.64 -17.99 -20.36
C ALA A 16 32.00 -16.64 -20.75
N PHE A 17 32.11 -16.23 -22.02
CA PHE A 17 31.45 -15.02 -22.53
C PHE A 17 29.92 -15.12 -22.49
N LEU A 18 29.35 -16.28 -22.81
CA LEU A 18 27.90 -16.53 -22.74
C LEU A 18 27.36 -16.43 -21.31
N VAL A 19 28.09 -16.97 -20.32
CA VAL A 19 27.71 -16.85 -18.90
C VAL A 19 27.75 -15.39 -18.42
N LEU A 20 28.73 -14.61 -18.88
CA LEU A 20 28.85 -13.18 -18.57
C LEU A 20 27.72 -12.33 -19.16
N LEU A 21 27.26 -12.65 -20.38
CA LEU A 21 26.13 -11.95 -21.01
C LEU A 21 24.80 -12.20 -20.31
N ILE A 22 24.57 -13.42 -19.79
CA ILE A 22 23.35 -13.74 -19.04
C ILE A 22 23.32 -12.99 -17.69
N ALA A 23 24.47 -12.79 -17.04
CA ALA A 23 24.56 -12.04 -15.79
C ALA A 23 24.31 -10.52 -15.96
N MET A 24 24.53 -9.96 -17.14
CA MET A 24 24.26 -8.54 -17.44
C MET A 24 22.80 -8.25 -17.85
N LEU A 25 22.02 -9.28 -18.19
CA LEU A 25 20.59 -9.17 -18.54
C LEU A 25 19.68 -9.19 -17.30
N VAL A 26 20.23 -9.43 -16.11
CA VAL A 26 19.52 -9.23 -14.86
C VAL A 26 19.76 -7.78 -14.45
N ASP A 27 18.92 -6.88 -14.94
CA ASP A 27 18.77 -5.56 -14.33
C ASP A 27 18.49 -5.78 -12.83
N PRO A 28 19.36 -5.36 -11.89
CA PRO A 28 19.00 -5.33 -10.48
C PRO A 28 18.02 -4.17 -10.19
N SER A 29 17.25 -3.73 -11.19
CA SER A 29 16.13 -2.82 -11.00
C SER A 29 14.90 -3.52 -10.41
N GLU A 30 15.05 -4.74 -9.88
CA GLU A 30 14.17 -5.21 -8.81
C GLU A 30 14.32 -4.25 -7.62
N TYR A 31 13.59 -3.14 -7.73
CA TYR A 31 12.49 -2.86 -6.83
C TYR A 31 12.89 -3.15 -5.39
N ILE A 32 13.90 -2.43 -4.93
CA ILE A 32 13.93 -2.05 -3.53
C ILE A 32 12.74 -1.12 -3.33
N TYR A 33 11.55 -1.70 -3.20
CA TYR A 33 10.48 -1.13 -2.40
C TYR A 33 10.93 -1.28 -0.94
N GLN A 34 11.99 -0.56 -0.58
CA GLN A 34 12.13 -0.08 0.78
C GLN A 34 11.10 1.03 0.90
N SER A 35 9.85 0.64 1.08
CA SER A 35 9.03 1.39 2.01
C SER A 35 9.65 1.12 3.37
N THR A 36 10.73 1.85 3.67
CA THR A 36 11.03 2.16 5.06
C THR A 36 9.83 2.98 5.48
N TYR A 37 8.80 2.29 5.97
CA TYR A 37 7.87 2.85 6.93
C TYR A 37 8.77 3.34 8.06
N ALA A 38 9.25 4.58 7.92
CA ALA A 38 9.14 5.45 9.06
C ALA A 38 7.72 5.18 9.57
N GLN A 39 7.61 4.59 10.74
CA GLN A 39 6.45 4.78 11.59
C GLN A 39 6.40 6.30 11.81
N ASP A 40 5.90 6.96 10.77
CA ASP A 40 5.53 8.33 10.72
C ASP A 40 4.14 8.30 11.32
N SER A 41 4.06 8.64 12.59
CA SER A 41 2.86 8.64 13.40
C SER A 41 1.62 9.26 12.73
N SER A 42 1.78 9.98 11.61
CA SER A 42 0.72 10.47 10.73
C SER A 42 -0.05 9.35 10.00
N SER A 43 0.63 8.33 9.46
CA SER A 43 -0.01 7.23 8.71
C SER A 43 -0.83 6.34 9.63
N ASP A 44 -0.34 6.08 10.84
CA ASP A 44 -1.06 5.26 11.83
C ASP A 44 -2.33 5.96 12.31
N SER A 45 -2.26 7.28 12.50
CA SER A 45 -3.38 8.09 12.99
C SER A 45 -4.51 8.16 11.99
N TYR A 46 -4.19 8.42 10.71
CA TYR A 46 -5.18 8.42 9.64
C TYR A 46 -5.84 7.05 9.50
N SER A 47 -5.06 5.97 9.40
CA SER A 47 -5.61 4.62 9.25
C SER A 47 -6.49 4.22 10.44
N ALA A 48 -6.08 4.54 11.67
CA ALA A 48 -6.91 4.28 12.86
C ALA A 48 -8.23 5.07 12.82
N GLY A 49 -8.20 6.32 12.36
CA GLY A 49 -9.38 7.12 12.13
C GLY A 49 -10.28 6.47 11.07
N TYR A 50 -9.70 6.09 9.94
CA TYR A 50 -10.40 5.46 8.82
C TYR A 50 -11.13 4.18 9.23
N ASP A 51 -10.44 3.24 9.87
CA ASP A 51 -11.06 1.98 10.31
C ASP A 51 -12.24 2.24 11.25
N ARG A 52 -12.06 3.18 12.19
CA ARG A 52 -13.11 3.59 13.13
C ARG A 52 -14.30 4.22 12.41
N GLY A 53 -14.03 5.11 11.45
CA GLY A 53 -15.04 5.77 10.62
C GLY A 53 -15.83 4.74 9.82
N TYR A 54 -15.14 3.79 9.18
CA TYR A 54 -15.75 2.74 8.37
C TYR A 54 -16.69 1.84 9.17
N GLU A 55 -16.31 1.47 10.39
CA GLU A 55 -17.20 0.75 11.31
C GLU A 55 -18.44 1.59 11.66
N ASP A 56 -18.24 2.84 12.06
CA ASP A 56 -19.36 3.71 12.43
C ASP A 56 -20.28 3.99 11.22
N GLY A 57 -19.74 4.19 10.01
CA GLY A 57 -20.51 4.49 8.81
C GLY A 57 -21.47 3.37 8.37
N GLN A 58 -21.20 2.11 8.74
CA GLN A 58 -22.06 0.99 8.37
C GLN A 58 -23.35 0.91 9.19
N ASP A 59 -23.31 1.27 10.48
CA ASP A 59 -24.43 1.01 11.39
C ASP A 59 -24.65 2.05 12.50
N ARG A 60 -23.90 3.15 12.53
CA ARG A 60 -23.97 4.20 13.56
C ARG A 60 -24.10 5.60 12.96
N PRO A 61 -24.67 6.55 13.72
CA PRO A 61 -24.56 7.96 13.37
C PRO A 61 -23.10 8.43 13.45
N ILE A 62 -22.78 9.48 12.70
CA ILE A 62 -21.46 10.11 12.75
C ILE A 62 -21.15 10.61 14.17
N ASN A 63 -19.89 10.44 14.60
CA ASN A 63 -19.43 11.00 15.86
C ASN A 63 -19.11 12.49 15.70
N GLU A 64 -20.05 13.33 16.14
CA GLU A 64 -19.94 14.80 16.08
C GLU A 64 -18.67 15.33 16.75
N GLN A 65 -18.25 14.77 17.89
CA GLN A 65 -17.02 15.21 18.56
C GLN A 65 -15.77 14.96 17.71
N ILE A 66 -15.74 13.89 16.93
CA ILE A 66 -14.62 13.64 16.01
C ILE A 66 -14.74 14.57 14.81
N ARG A 67 -15.92 14.63 14.16
CA ARG A 67 -16.19 15.50 13.00
C ARG A 67 -15.83 16.96 13.28
N ASP A 68 -16.26 17.48 14.42
CA ASP A 68 -16.12 18.88 14.81
C ASP A 68 -14.74 19.17 15.43
N GLY A 69 -13.90 18.15 15.60
CA GLY A 69 -12.53 18.28 16.11
C GLY A 69 -12.44 18.48 17.63
N GLU A 70 -13.50 18.18 18.38
CA GLU A 70 -13.59 18.36 19.83
C GLU A 70 -13.14 17.11 20.63
N SER A 71 -12.94 15.98 19.95
CA SER A 71 -12.59 14.68 20.55
C SER A 71 -11.17 14.59 21.13
N GLY A 72 -10.29 15.58 20.86
CA GLY A 72 -8.89 15.56 21.25
C GLY A 72 -7.98 14.68 20.36
N HIS A 73 -8.52 14.07 19.32
CA HIS A 73 -7.74 13.46 18.24
C HIS A 73 -7.08 14.52 17.36
N ASN A 74 -5.98 14.16 16.69
CA ASN A 74 -5.33 15.04 15.72
C ASN A 74 -6.14 15.17 14.41
N GLU A 75 -5.72 16.10 13.56
CA GLU A 75 -6.39 16.37 12.29
C GLU A 75 -6.34 15.17 11.34
N GLU A 76 -5.23 14.42 11.34
CA GLU A 76 -5.06 13.24 10.49
C GLU A 76 -6.06 12.13 10.85
N TYR A 77 -6.26 11.87 12.14
CA TYR A 77 -7.27 10.91 12.61
C TYR A 77 -8.67 11.37 12.23
N ARG A 78 -8.97 12.67 12.41
CA ARG A 78 -10.26 13.23 12.01
C ARG A 78 -10.51 13.07 10.51
N SER A 79 -9.52 13.37 9.68
CA SER A 79 -9.61 13.20 8.23
C SER A 79 -9.88 11.74 7.87
N GLY A 80 -9.11 10.82 8.44
CA GLY A 80 -9.32 9.38 8.23
C GLY A 80 -10.72 8.96 8.66
N TYR A 81 -11.18 9.41 9.82
CA TYR A 81 -12.52 9.11 10.31
C TYR A 81 -13.63 9.56 9.36
N LEU A 82 -13.54 10.76 8.80
CA LEU A 82 -14.56 11.27 7.87
C LEU A 82 -14.57 10.49 6.55
N ASP A 83 -13.38 10.19 6.00
CA ASP A 83 -13.25 9.40 4.77
C ASP A 83 -13.77 7.96 4.99
N GLY A 84 -13.37 7.33 6.10
CA GLY A 84 -13.82 6.00 6.47
C GLY A 84 -15.33 5.95 6.70
N PHE A 85 -15.91 6.96 7.35
CA PHE A 85 -17.36 7.03 7.57
C PHE A 85 -18.14 7.03 6.27
N LEU A 86 -17.71 7.82 5.27
CA LEU A 86 -18.32 7.83 3.94
C LEU A 86 -18.23 6.46 3.26
N ASP A 87 -17.04 5.86 3.24
CA ASP A 87 -16.83 4.54 2.62
C ASP A 87 -17.64 3.44 3.32
N GLY A 88 -17.72 3.49 4.66
CA GLY A 88 -18.53 2.59 5.46
C GLY A 88 -20.01 2.73 5.14
N CYS A 89 -20.50 3.96 5.05
CA CYS A 89 -21.89 4.24 4.68
C CYS A 89 -22.23 3.75 3.27
N LEU A 90 -21.36 4.02 2.28
CA LEU A 90 -21.55 3.59 0.89
C LEU A 90 -21.43 2.07 0.71
N SER A 91 -20.83 1.36 1.67
CA SER A 91 -20.74 -0.11 1.64
C SER A 91 -22.06 -0.81 1.99
N VAL A 92 -23.02 -0.09 2.58
CA VAL A 92 -24.34 -0.63 2.95
C VAL A 92 -25.27 -0.68 1.74
N GLU A 93 -25.90 -1.83 1.51
CA GLU A 93 -26.82 -2.01 0.39
C GLU A 93 -28.00 -1.02 0.45
N GLY A 94 -28.20 -0.27 -0.63
CA GLY A 94 -29.27 0.73 -0.73
C GLY A 94 -28.90 2.12 -0.21
N HIS A 95 -27.69 2.31 0.31
CA HIS A 95 -27.15 3.65 0.54
C HIS A 95 -26.50 4.19 -0.73
N ASP A 96 -26.65 5.50 -0.94
CA ASP A 96 -26.01 6.25 -2.01
C ASP A 96 -25.32 7.50 -1.44
N GLU A 97 -24.62 8.22 -2.31
CA GLU A 97 -23.84 9.40 -1.95
C GLU A 97 -24.70 10.49 -1.29
N ASP A 98 -25.96 10.67 -1.72
CA ASP A 98 -26.86 11.67 -1.15
C ASP A 98 -27.24 11.32 0.29
N ILE A 99 -27.55 10.05 0.56
CA ILE A 99 -27.85 9.54 1.91
C ILE A 99 -26.63 9.70 2.82
N CYS A 100 -25.45 9.30 2.35
CA CYS A 100 -24.24 9.30 3.16
C CYS A 100 -23.72 10.71 3.46
N ASN A 101 -23.74 11.62 2.48
CA ASN A 101 -23.40 13.02 2.72
C ASN A 101 -24.39 13.67 3.69
N SER A 102 -25.68 13.39 3.55
CA SER A 102 -26.70 13.89 4.51
C SER A 102 -26.45 13.39 5.93
N ALA A 103 -25.90 12.18 6.11
CA ALA A 103 -25.57 11.63 7.42
C ALA A 103 -24.34 12.30 8.06
N MET A 104 -23.42 12.86 7.27
CA MET A 104 -22.28 13.62 7.78
C MET A 104 -22.67 15.03 8.25
N ASP A 105 -23.64 15.62 7.55
CA ASP A 105 -24.15 16.98 7.80
C ASP A 105 -25.18 17.07 8.94
N ALA A 106 -25.61 15.92 9.49
CA ALA A 106 -26.62 15.81 10.55
C ALA A 106 -26.14 16.37 11.89
#